data_AF-A0A9W9Z7S6-F1
#
_entry.id   AF-A0A9W9Z7S6-F1
#
_cell.length_a   1.000
_cell.length_b   1.000
_cell.length_c   1.000
_cell.angle_alpha   90.00
_cell.angle_beta   90.00
_cell.angle_gamma   90.00
#
_symmetry.space_group_name_H-M   'P 1'
#
loop_
_entity.id
_entity.type
_entity.pdbx_description
1 polymer ?
#
loop_
_entity_poly.entity_id
_entity_poly.type
_entity_poly.pdbx_seq_one_letter_code
_entity_poly.pdbx_strand_id
1 'polypeptide(L)'
;MKLDYVLGLRIEDFLERRLQTQVFKLGLAKSIHHARVLIRQRHIRVRKQLVNVPSYIVRLDSQKHIDFSLNSPYGGGRPGRVKRKNMKKGQQRHGSDGEEDEG
;
A
#
# COMPACT_ATOMS: atom_id res chain seq x y z
N MET A 1 -14.27 -15.54 -29.54
CA MET A 1 -13.28 -14.44 -29.45
C MET A 1 -12.45 -14.44 -30.72
N LYS A 2 -12.30 -13.30 -31.39
CA LYS A 2 -11.52 -13.18 -32.62
C LYS A 2 -10.05 -12.94 -32.26
N LEU A 3 -9.12 -13.69 -32.84
CA LEU A 3 -7.69 -13.58 -32.51
C LEU A 3 -7.09 -12.25 -33.00
N ASP A 4 -7.72 -11.62 -34.00
CA ASP A 4 -7.33 -10.33 -34.59
C ASP A 4 -7.14 -9.22 -33.56
N TYR A 5 -7.86 -9.24 -32.42
CA TYR A 5 -7.70 -8.23 -31.35
C TYR A 5 -6.32 -8.24 -30.71
N VAL A 6 -5.59 -9.36 -30.77
CA VAL A 6 -4.23 -9.45 -30.24
C VAL A 6 -3.27 -8.56 -31.04
N LEU A 7 -3.48 -8.42 -32.34
CA LEU A 7 -2.65 -7.57 -33.21
C LEU A 7 -2.90 -6.08 -32.98
N GLY A 8 -4.06 -5.71 -32.42
CA GLY A 8 -4.42 -4.34 -32.07
C GLY A 8 -4.01 -3.90 -30.66
N LEU A 9 -3.30 -4.75 -29.90
CA LEU A 9 -2.87 -4.42 -28.55
C LEU A 9 -1.87 -3.27 -28.55
N ARG A 10 -2.09 -2.29 -27.67
CA ARG A 10 -1.19 -1.16 -27.47
C ARG A 10 -0.45 -1.30 -26.15
N ILE A 11 0.61 -0.50 -25.97
CA ILE A 11 1.44 -0.54 -24.77
C ILE A 11 0.63 -0.13 -23.53
N GLU A 12 -0.34 0.79 -23.70
CA GLU A 12 -1.21 1.24 -22.63
C GLU A 12 -1.97 0.08 -21.99
N ASP A 13 -2.44 -0.87 -22.79
CA ASP A 13 -3.22 -2.03 -22.32
C ASP A 13 -2.41 -2.86 -21.30
N PHE A 14 -1.10 -3.00 -21.51
CA PHE A 14 -0.20 -3.66 -20.57
C PHE A 14 0.10 -2.81 -19.33
N LEU A 15 0.29 -1.50 -19.52
CA LEU A 15 0.54 -0.58 -18.41
C LEU A 15 -0.65 -0.49 -17.45
N GLU A 16 -1.87 -0.62 -17.97
CA GLU A 16 -3.08 -0.64 -17.16
C GLU A 16 -3.20 -1.89 -16.27
N ARG A 17 -2.61 -3.03 -16.65
CA ARG A 17 -2.67 -4.27 -15.87
C ARG A 17 -1.65 -4.35 -14.73
N ARG A 18 -0.76 -3.37 -14.61
CA ARG A 18 0.25 -3.33 -13.54
C ARG A 18 -0.38 -3.10 -12.18
N LEU A 19 0.20 -3.70 -11.14
CA LEU A 19 -0.26 -3.52 -9.76
C LEU A 19 -0.25 -2.04 -9.35
N GLN A 20 0.74 -1.27 -9.81
CA GLN A 20 0.81 0.17 -9.54
C GLN A 20 -0.41 0.95 -10.04
N THR A 21 -0.84 0.71 -11.27
CA THR A 21 -1.99 1.39 -11.90
C THR A 21 -3.30 0.85 -11.33
N GLN A 22 -3.39 -0.47 -11.09
CA GLN A 22 -4.56 -1.09 -10.46
C GLN A 22 -4.81 -0.57 -9.04
N VAL A 23 -3.78 -0.44 -8.20
CA VAL A 23 -3.90 0.11 -6.83
C VAL A 23 -4.38 1.56 -6.84
N PHE A 24 -3.93 2.37 -7.82
CA PHE A 24 -4.41 3.74 -8.00
C PHE A 24 -5.87 3.78 -8.49
N LYS A 25 -6.21 2.98 -9.52
CA LYS A 25 -7.59 2.88 -10.04
C LYS A 25 -8.59 2.40 -8.99
N LEU A 26 -8.17 1.54 -8.06
CA LEU A 26 -8.98 1.06 -6.94
C LEU A 26 -9.13 2.08 -5.79
N GLY A 27 -8.48 3.25 -5.87
CA GLY A 27 -8.59 4.30 -4.85
C GLY A 27 -7.80 4.05 -3.55
N LEU A 28 -7.00 2.98 -3.49
CA LEU A 28 -6.16 2.66 -2.33
C LEU A 28 -4.99 3.65 -2.15
N ALA A 29 -4.64 4.39 -3.21
CA ALA A 29 -3.59 5.39 -3.19
C ALA A 29 -4.05 6.68 -3.86
N LYS A 30 -3.60 7.82 -3.32
CA LYS A 30 -3.89 9.17 -3.86
C LYS A 30 -3.24 9.47 -5.21
N SER A 31 -2.16 8.79 -5.55
CA SER A 31 -1.43 9.00 -6.81
C SER A 31 -0.70 7.74 -7.25
N ILE A 32 -0.28 7.71 -8.52
CA ILE A 32 0.51 6.61 -9.10
C ILE A 32 1.86 6.44 -8.38
N HIS A 33 2.47 7.55 -7.94
CA HIS A 33 3.72 7.52 -7.17
C HIS A 33 3.48 7.03 -5.74
N HIS A 34 2.38 7.43 -5.11
CA HIS A 34 1.99 6.93 -3.80
C HIS A 34 1.72 5.41 -3.83
N ALA A 35 1.01 4.90 -4.85
CA ALA A 35 0.80 3.47 -5.04
C ALA A 35 2.13 2.70 -5.11
N ARG A 36 3.12 3.23 -5.84
CA ARG A 36 4.45 2.62 -5.95
C ARG A 36 5.15 2.51 -4.60
N VAL A 37 5.09 3.57 -3.80
CA VAL A 37 5.70 3.60 -2.46
C VAL A 37 5.03 2.59 -1.54
N LEU A 38 3.68 2.54 -1.53
CA LEU A 38 2.93 1.57 -0.72
C LEU A 38 3.27 0.12 -1.07
N ILE A 39 3.37 -0.19 -2.36
CA ILE A 39 3.76 -1.52 -2.84
C ILE A 39 5.19 -1.85 -2.36
N ARG A 40 6.17 -0.98 -2.62
CA ARG A 40 7.57 -1.23 -2.24
C ARG A 40 7.77 -1.36 -0.73
N GLN A 41 7.01 -0.60 0.05
CA GLN A 41 7.04 -0.65 1.51
C GLN A 41 6.25 -1.83 2.10
N ARG A 42 5.77 -2.76 1.26
CA ARG A 42 5.11 -4.00 1.68
C ARG A 42 3.74 -3.78 2.33
N HIS A 43 3.01 -2.76 1.88
CA HIS A 43 1.67 -2.47 2.40
C HIS A 43 0.54 -3.15 1.62
N ILE A 44 0.78 -3.56 0.38
CA ILE A 44 -0.24 -4.14 -0.51
C ILE A 44 -0.10 -5.66 -0.60
N ARG A 45 -1.24 -6.35 -0.60
CA ARG A 45 -1.34 -7.78 -0.91
C ARG A 45 -2.26 -8.02 -2.11
N VAL A 46 -2.00 -9.11 -2.81
CA VAL A 46 -2.91 -9.67 -3.80
C VAL A 46 -3.37 -11.02 -3.24
N ARG A 47 -4.66 -11.13 -2.91
CA ARG A 47 -5.26 -12.28 -2.21
C ARG A 47 -4.63 -12.50 -0.83
N LYS A 48 -3.84 -13.57 -0.67
CA LYS A 48 -3.16 -13.91 0.59
C LYS A 48 -1.67 -13.56 0.54
N GLN A 49 -1.15 -13.20 -0.63
CA GLN A 49 0.28 -12.98 -0.85
C GLN A 49 0.61 -11.50 -0.83
N LEU A 50 1.66 -11.16 -0.08
CA LEU A 50 2.24 -9.82 -0.11
C LEU A 50 3.05 -9.65 -1.40
N VAL A 51 2.77 -8.57 -2.15
CA VAL A 51 3.45 -8.26 -3.41
C VAL A 51 4.13 -6.91 -3.29
N ASN A 52 5.46 -6.88 -3.46
CA ASN A 52 6.28 -5.67 -3.34
C ASN A 52 6.83 -5.16 -4.68
N VAL A 53 6.40 -5.74 -5.81
CA VAL A 53 6.85 -5.40 -7.16
C VAL A 53 5.75 -4.58 -7.88
N PRO A 54 5.98 -3.29 -8.18
CA PRO A 54 4.98 -2.44 -8.84
C PRO A 54 4.66 -2.82 -10.29
N SER A 55 5.58 -3.52 -10.97
CA SER A 55 5.40 -4.06 -12.33
C SER A 55 4.65 -5.38 -12.37
N TYR A 56 4.21 -5.92 -11.24
CA TYR A 56 3.43 -7.16 -11.19
C TYR A 56 2.16 -7.03 -12.06
N ILE A 57 1.98 -7.93 -13.02
CA ILE A 57 0.79 -7.96 -13.87
C ILE A 57 -0.33 -8.67 -13.12
N VAL A 58 -1.39 -7.95 -12.82
CA VAL A 58 -2.53 -8.46 -12.08
C VAL A 58 -3.39 -9.30 -13.01
N ARG A 59 -3.74 -10.53 -12.60
CA ARG A 59 -4.72 -11.38 -13.30
C ARG A 59 -6.15 -10.90 -13.01
N LEU A 60 -7.07 -11.07 -13.96
CA LEU A 60 -8.45 -10.62 -13.83
C LEU A 60 -9.12 -11.12 -12.54
N ASP A 61 -8.99 -12.42 -12.26
CA ASP A 61 -9.59 -13.07 -11.07
C ASP A 61 -9.02 -12.55 -9.74
N SER A 62 -7.77 -12.09 -9.78
CA SER A 62 -7.06 -11.60 -8.59
C SER A 62 -7.31 -10.12 -8.32
N GLN A 63 -7.84 -9.38 -9.29
CA GLN A 63 -8.04 -7.94 -9.20
C GLN A 63 -8.96 -7.52 -8.04
N LYS A 64 -10.02 -8.29 -7.79
CA LYS A 64 -10.96 -8.06 -6.68
C LYS A 64 -10.33 -8.29 -5.29
N HIS A 65 -9.18 -8.94 -5.25
CA HIS A 65 -8.52 -9.35 -4.01
C HIS A 65 -7.28 -8.48 -3.70
N ILE A 66 -7.19 -7.29 -4.30
CA ILE A 66 -6.15 -6.32 -3.99
C ILE A 66 -6.61 -5.50 -2.79
N ASP A 67 -5.82 -5.53 -1.72
CA ASP A 67 -6.13 -4.79 -0.50
C ASP A 67 -4.83 -4.54 0.30
N PHE A 68 -4.93 -3.76 1.38
CA PHE A 68 -3.86 -3.66 2.34
C PHE A 68 -3.56 -5.01 3.00
N SER A 69 -2.28 -5.22 3.29
CA SER A 69 -1.82 -6.36 4.07
C SER A 69 -2.33 -6.24 5.51
N LEU A 70 -2.77 -7.34 6.10
CA LEU A 70 -3.20 -7.40 7.51
C LEU A 70 -2.08 -6.98 8.47
N ASN A 71 -0.82 -7.21 8.07
CA ASN A 71 0.35 -6.84 8.86
C ASN A 71 0.75 -5.37 8.67
N SER A 72 0.14 -4.68 7.71
CA SER A 72 0.40 -3.27 7.42
C SER A 72 -0.30 -2.40 8.47
N PRO A 73 0.31 -1.30 8.93
CA PRO A 73 -0.38 -0.30 9.74
C PRO A 73 -1.67 0.24 9.09
N TYR A 74 -1.74 0.23 7.75
CA TYR A 74 -2.92 0.66 6.99
C TYR A 74 -4.02 -0.41 6.90
N GLY A 75 -3.71 -1.68 7.20
CA GLY A 75 -4.65 -2.81 7.19
C GLY A 75 -5.04 -3.28 8.59
N GLY A 76 -4.92 -2.42 9.61
CA GLY A 76 -5.20 -2.76 11.01
C GLY A 76 -4.02 -3.37 11.78
N GLY A 77 -2.85 -3.47 11.14
CA GLY A 77 -1.63 -3.96 11.76
C GLY A 77 -1.02 -2.98 12.76
N ARG A 78 -0.04 -3.48 13.53
CA ARG A 78 0.65 -2.72 14.58
C ARG A 78 1.40 -1.52 13.96
N PRO A 79 1.36 -0.32 14.58
CA PRO A 79 2.11 0.84 14.08
C PRO A 79 3.60 0.55 13.88
N GLY A 80 4.19 1.12 12.82
CA GLY A 80 5.60 0.94 12.48
C GLY A 80 6.57 1.48 13.56
N ARG A 81 7.81 1.00 13.52
CA ARG A 81 8.86 1.33 14.52
C ARG A 81 9.01 2.83 14.76
N VAL A 82 9.05 3.65 13.71
CA VAL A 82 9.22 5.11 13.82
C VAL A 82 8.03 5.75 14.54
N LYS A 83 6.79 5.41 14.15
CA LYS A 83 5.57 5.92 14.81
C LYS A 83 5.54 5.53 16.29
N ARG A 84 5.89 4.28 16.61
CA ARG A 84 6.00 3.81 18.01
C ARG A 84 7.07 4.55 18.80
N LYS A 85 8.25 4.80 18.22
CA LYS A 85 9.33 5.56 18.87
C LYS A 85 8.89 7.00 19.16
N ASN A 86 8.19 7.64 18.23
CA ASN A 86 7.69 9.00 18.39
C ASN A 86 6.58 9.09 19.44
N MET A 87 5.66 8.12 19.49
CA MET A 87 4.63 8.04 20.55
C MET A 87 5.25 7.93 21.94
N LYS A 88 6.26 7.07 22.11
CA LYS A 88 7.00 6.96 23.39
C LYS A 88 7.69 8.26 23.80
N LYS A 89 8.34 8.94 22.85
CA LYS A 89 8.97 10.24 23.11
C LYS A 89 7.95 11.32 23.49
N GLY A 90 6.77 11.32 22.85
CA GLY A 90 5.69 12.25 23.19
C GLY A 90 5.16 12.01 24.61
N GLN A 91 4.96 10.75 24.99
CA GLN A 91 4.54 10.39 26.35
C GLN A 91 5.59 10.78 27.42
N GLN A 92 6.87 10.60 27.13
CA GLN A 92 7.94 11.00 28.07
C GLN A 92 8.01 12.51 28.27
N ARG A 93 7.81 13.32 27.21
CA ARG A 93 7.75 14.78 27.33
C ARG A 93 6.54 15.24 28.13
N HIS A 94 5.38 14.63 27.90
CA HIS A 94 4.17 14.99 28.64
C HIS A 94 4.22 14.55 30.12
N GLY A 95 4.98 13.50 30.44
CA GLY A 95 5.23 13.08 31.82
C GLY A 95 6.19 13.98 32.59
N SER A 96 7.21 14.54 31.92
CA SER A 96 8.11 15.51 32.57
C SER A 96 7.43 16.85 32.85
N ASP A 97 6.58 17.33 31.95
CA ASP A 97 5.87 18.62 32.12
C ASP A 97 4.79 18.55 33.23
N GLY A 98 4.32 17.35 33.60
CA GLY A 98 3.34 17.14 34.67
C GLY A 98 3.95 16.96 36.07
N GLU A 99 5.26 16.70 36.16
CA GLU A 99 5.98 16.59 37.44
C GLU A 99 6.54 17.96 37.92
N GLU A 100 6.61 18.96 37.03
CA GLU A 100 7.10 20.31 37.36
C GLU A 100 6.02 21.23 37.98
N ASP A 101 4.73 20.91 37.87
CA ASP A 101 3.60 21.71 38.38
C ASP A 101 3.08 21.30 39.79
N GLU A 102 3.64 20.24 40.40
CA GLU A 102 3.28 19.78 41.77
C GLU A 102 4.35 20.12 42.85
N GLY A 103 5.26 21.06 42.60
CA GLY A 103 6.36 21.46 43.50
C GLY A 103 6.14 22.75 44.28
#